data_AF-A0A6Y3HBT4-F1
#
_entry.id   AF-A0A6Y3HBT4-F1
#
_cell.length_a   1.000
_cell.length_b   1.000
_cell.length_c   1.000
_cell.angle_alpha   90.00
_cell.angle_beta   90.00
_cell.angle_gamma   90.00
#
_symmetry.space_group_name_H-M   'P 1'
#
loop_
_entity.id
_entity.type
_entity.pdbx_description
1 polymer ?
#
loop_
_entity_poly.entity_id
_entity_poly.type
_entity_poly.pdbx_seq_one_letter_code
_entity_poly.pdbx_strand_id
1 'polypeptide(L)'
;SECISRIATFIPNMRVMHNITNEFRLYQNLVNSRENLAKLLAMIAYKNLCAEDYHGIDSKKGVLYHFIQSYLDHEIQNELLHSANNELEDMAQSLVAITNEKLANRENLREELLMPYLSKNYSGALVFYTEGRQISLDDLIQDEDEFLMLLDKENIQVVTPYNRQNFLMINQRDTEKLKQQYEKRCHLIETKSVDNITRVKNNISSLESLRTEILSGTVADIAEKMTNEGFVAWIKKKEDTGVLTIQSEHEQIDFIFFLLSSGYLSTDYMSYRSIFIPGGLSETDNLFLKDVMSGKGPEKTFSFHLDNVNNIVERLKKLGVLQRDNAQHPAVIRWLIDNDPDTLKNNIMALLSQTGSQRVVSLLMLMQNDFTTYVRLRYLEIFMSDEHILNRLLAHLCASEERTPEQKFFVQEIAAHLLCLTEKSNIWQSVEINKRIGELIDSSPILITAVPKGYGDAFFEVLKDNTLSVSYIPGDVGDEKCSVIRKIAGAGLFKYSVSNLKNVYLCLTQDKNEERMSFSLYPFHCLESLAISELTEVLWTNIEDFILSVFIESEEIDRIPELLNSSEVSMTVVEQIIAKMDFCI
;
A
#
# COMPACT_ATOMS: atom_id res chain seq x y z
N SER A 1 15.69 -26.20 14.02
CA SER A 1 16.76 -27.22 14.04
C SER A 1 16.76 -28.04 12.76
N GLU A 2 15.60 -28.46 12.27
CA GLU A 2 15.46 -29.29 11.06
C GLU A 2 16.03 -28.65 9.78
N CYS A 3 15.64 -27.41 9.45
CA CYS A 3 16.15 -26.68 8.28
C CYS A 3 17.69 -26.60 8.26
N ILE A 4 18.32 -26.29 9.39
CA ILE A 4 19.78 -26.23 9.52
C ILE A 4 20.42 -27.59 9.23
N SER A 5 19.87 -28.67 9.80
CA SER A 5 20.39 -30.02 9.59
C SER A 5 20.27 -30.45 8.12
N ARG A 6 19.17 -30.08 7.45
CA ARG A 6 18.91 -30.45 6.05
C ARG A 6 19.74 -29.60 5.07
N ILE A 7 20.00 -28.33 5.35
CA ILE A 7 20.90 -27.51 4.53
C ILE A 7 22.35 -27.95 4.72
N ALA A 8 22.75 -28.32 5.95
CA ALA A 8 24.11 -28.72 6.25
C ALA A 8 24.60 -29.93 5.43
N THR A 9 23.70 -30.83 4.99
CA THR A 9 24.08 -31.99 4.15
C THR A 9 24.57 -31.60 2.76
N PHE A 10 24.24 -30.39 2.29
CA PHE A 10 24.67 -29.87 0.98
C PHE A 10 25.93 -28.99 1.08
N ILE A 11 26.43 -28.70 2.28
CA ILE A 11 27.59 -27.81 2.44
C ILE A 11 28.89 -28.60 2.18
N PRO A 12 29.67 -28.26 1.14
CA PRO A 12 30.79 -29.10 0.71
C PRO A 12 32.03 -28.96 1.60
N ASN A 13 32.22 -27.83 2.29
CA ASN A 13 33.38 -27.58 3.12
C ASN A 13 33.15 -26.49 4.18
N MET A 14 34.08 -26.42 5.14
CA MET A 14 34.05 -25.48 6.26
C MET A 14 34.10 -24.01 5.82
N ARG A 15 34.70 -23.68 4.68
CA ARG A 15 34.76 -22.30 4.18
C ARG A 15 33.37 -21.79 3.82
N VAL A 16 32.59 -22.59 3.07
CA VAL A 16 31.20 -22.26 2.74
C VAL A 16 30.35 -22.17 4.00
N MET A 17 30.53 -23.12 4.94
CA MET A 17 29.82 -23.08 6.23
C MET A 17 30.09 -21.79 7.01
N HIS A 18 31.36 -21.36 7.09
CA HIS A 18 31.73 -20.11 7.75
C HIS A 18 31.11 -18.88 7.08
N ASN A 19 31.10 -18.83 5.74
CA ASN A 19 30.46 -17.74 5.00
C ASN A 19 28.96 -17.65 5.29
N ILE A 20 28.24 -18.77 5.14
CA ILE A 20 26.80 -18.84 5.43
C ILE A 20 26.52 -18.44 6.88
N THR A 21 27.30 -18.93 7.83
CA THR A 21 27.12 -18.61 9.26
C THR A 21 27.37 -17.14 9.55
N ASN A 22 28.40 -16.54 8.93
CA ASN A 22 28.72 -15.13 9.12
C ASN A 22 27.62 -14.23 8.53
N GLU A 23 27.18 -14.50 7.30
CA GLU A 23 26.06 -13.77 6.69
C GLU A 23 24.77 -13.96 7.50
N PHE A 24 24.47 -15.17 7.94
CA PHE A 24 23.28 -15.43 8.75
C PHE A 24 23.31 -14.64 10.06
N ARG A 25 24.46 -14.60 10.75
CA ARG A 25 24.62 -13.77 11.97
C ARG A 25 24.41 -12.28 11.70
N LEU A 26 24.81 -11.80 10.53
CA LEU A 26 24.68 -10.40 10.13
C LEU A 26 23.23 -10.03 9.83
N TYR A 27 22.48 -10.93 9.17
CA TYR A 27 21.12 -10.65 8.69
C TYR A 27 19.97 -11.20 9.56
N GLN A 28 20.23 -12.12 10.51
CA GLN A 28 19.18 -12.77 11.32
C GLN A 28 18.31 -11.78 12.11
N ASN A 29 18.86 -10.62 12.49
CA ASN A 29 18.15 -9.61 13.27
C ASN A 29 17.19 -8.75 12.40
N LEU A 30 17.24 -8.89 11.08
CA LEU A 30 16.36 -8.17 10.15
C LEU A 30 15.02 -8.89 9.94
N VAL A 31 14.80 -10.03 10.61
CA VAL A 31 13.72 -10.95 10.33
C VAL A 31 13.02 -11.38 11.63
N ASN A 32 11.70 -11.22 11.68
CA ASN A 32 10.92 -11.27 12.94
C ASN A 32 10.22 -12.62 13.23
N SER A 33 10.46 -13.68 12.45
CA SER A 33 9.81 -14.98 12.66
C SER A 33 10.74 -16.16 12.41
N ARG A 34 10.47 -17.32 13.05
CA ARG A 34 11.24 -18.56 12.83
C ARG A 34 11.13 -19.09 11.40
N GLU A 35 9.97 -18.94 10.77
CA GLU A 35 9.77 -19.32 9.38
C GLU A 35 10.61 -18.45 8.45
N ASN A 36 10.61 -17.13 8.69
CA ASN A 36 11.39 -16.21 7.89
C ASN A 36 12.91 -16.40 8.14
N LEU A 37 13.33 -16.86 9.33
CA LEU A 37 14.73 -17.25 9.58
C LEU A 37 15.14 -18.48 8.75
N ALA A 38 14.25 -19.46 8.56
CA ALA A 38 14.53 -20.62 7.72
C ALA A 38 14.66 -20.21 6.24
N LYS A 39 13.76 -19.35 5.75
CA LYS A 39 13.81 -18.79 4.39
C LYS A 39 15.04 -17.90 4.18
N LEU A 40 15.42 -17.10 5.18
CA LEU A 40 16.65 -16.31 5.15
C LEU A 40 17.88 -17.20 5.05
N LEU A 41 17.98 -18.23 5.90
CA LEU A 41 19.09 -19.18 5.86
C LEU A 41 19.18 -19.90 4.51
N ALA A 42 18.03 -20.33 3.98
CA ALA A 42 17.93 -20.96 2.67
C ALA A 42 18.40 -20.03 1.55
N MET A 43 18.01 -18.75 1.58
CA MET A 43 18.46 -17.77 0.60
C MET A 43 19.97 -17.50 0.70
N ILE A 44 20.53 -17.42 1.91
CA ILE A 44 21.99 -17.28 2.12
C ILE A 44 22.73 -18.51 1.60
N ALA A 45 22.22 -19.70 1.89
CA ALA A 45 22.79 -20.95 1.41
C ALA A 45 22.71 -21.02 -0.11
N TYR A 46 21.58 -20.68 -0.72
CA TYR A 46 21.40 -20.60 -2.17
C TYR A 46 22.38 -19.60 -2.82
N LYS A 47 22.52 -18.40 -2.27
CA LYS A 47 23.51 -17.40 -2.71
C LYS A 47 24.95 -17.93 -2.70
N ASN A 48 25.30 -18.74 -1.69
CA ASN A 48 26.66 -19.25 -1.51
C ASN A 48 26.94 -20.55 -2.30
N LEU A 49 25.97 -21.46 -2.41
CA LEU A 49 26.13 -22.75 -3.10
C LEU A 49 25.82 -22.67 -4.60
N CYS A 50 24.85 -21.84 -4.99
CA CYS A 50 24.38 -21.68 -6.37
C CYS A 50 24.65 -20.25 -6.86
N ALA A 51 25.87 -19.76 -6.68
CA ALA A 51 26.20 -18.35 -6.89
C ALA A 51 25.87 -17.89 -8.32
N GLU A 52 26.19 -18.67 -9.35
CA GLU A 52 25.90 -18.29 -10.74
C GLU A 52 24.40 -18.14 -11.00
N ASP A 53 23.60 -19.08 -10.51
CA ASP A 53 22.13 -19.04 -10.60
C ASP A 53 21.57 -17.81 -9.86
N TYR A 54 22.06 -17.56 -8.64
CA TYR A 54 21.65 -16.43 -7.81
C TYR A 54 21.93 -15.06 -8.45
N HIS A 55 23.09 -14.90 -9.09
CA HIS A 55 23.45 -13.65 -9.79
C HIS A 55 22.69 -13.51 -11.13
N GLY A 56 22.31 -14.64 -11.75
CA GLY A 56 21.50 -14.66 -12.97
C GLY A 56 20.10 -14.07 -12.79
N ILE A 57 19.55 -14.12 -11.57
CA ILE A 57 18.20 -13.65 -11.25
C ILE A 57 17.93 -12.22 -11.74
N ASP A 58 18.86 -11.27 -11.53
CA ASP A 58 18.68 -9.86 -11.94
C ASP A 58 18.57 -9.70 -13.46
N SER A 59 19.25 -10.57 -14.19
CA SER A 59 19.22 -10.61 -15.65
C SER A 59 18.07 -11.45 -16.19
N LYS A 60 17.12 -11.86 -15.34
CA LYS A 60 16.03 -12.79 -15.68
C LYS A 60 16.56 -14.11 -16.25
N LYS A 61 17.62 -14.63 -15.63
CA LYS A 61 18.27 -15.89 -15.97
C LYS A 61 18.35 -16.79 -14.74
N GLY A 62 18.67 -18.07 -14.97
CA GLY A 62 18.86 -19.05 -13.91
C GLY A 62 17.63 -19.93 -13.69
N VAL A 63 17.89 -21.15 -13.25
CA VAL A 63 16.93 -22.21 -12.98
C VAL A 63 15.84 -21.72 -12.02
N LEU A 64 16.21 -21.08 -10.90
CA LEU A 64 15.22 -20.60 -9.93
C LEU A 64 14.26 -19.57 -10.54
N TYR A 65 14.78 -18.57 -11.26
CA TYR A 65 13.97 -17.53 -11.89
C TYR A 65 12.96 -18.14 -12.87
N HIS A 66 13.44 -18.99 -13.78
CA HIS A 66 12.59 -19.60 -14.80
C HIS A 66 11.60 -20.60 -14.21
N PHE A 67 11.97 -21.33 -13.16
CA PHE A 67 11.03 -22.24 -12.51
C PHE A 67 9.87 -21.49 -11.86
N ILE A 68 10.18 -20.42 -11.11
CA ILE A 68 9.13 -19.59 -10.50
C ILE A 68 8.28 -18.90 -11.58
N GLN A 69 8.89 -18.43 -12.68
CA GLN A 69 8.15 -17.84 -13.78
C GLN A 69 7.22 -18.86 -14.45
N SER A 70 7.70 -20.06 -14.77
CA SER A 70 6.88 -21.13 -15.35
C SER A 70 5.79 -21.64 -14.39
N TYR A 71 6.01 -21.56 -13.07
CA TYR A 71 4.96 -21.81 -12.07
C TYR A 71 3.88 -20.72 -12.09
N LEU A 72 4.28 -19.44 -12.16
CA LEU A 72 3.36 -18.30 -12.21
C LEU A 72 2.56 -18.26 -13.51
N ASP A 73 3.17 -18.65 -14.63
CA ASP A 73 2.53 -18.73 -15.94
C ASP A 73 1.68 -20.02 -16.11
N HIS A 74 1.59 -20.83 -15.04
CA HIS A 74 0.91 -22.14 -15.02
C HIS A 74 1.44 -23.16 -16.03
N GLU A 75 2.63 -22.96 -16.59
CA GLU A 75 3.22 -23.84 -17.60
C GLU A 75 3.49 -25.23 -17.01
N ILE A 76 4.10 -25.29 -15.83
CA ILE A 76 4.44 -26.56 -15.16
C ILE A 76 3.16 -27.32 -14.78
N GLN A 77 2.17 -26.62 -14.26
CA GLN A 77 0.88 -27.20 -13.88
C GLN A 77 0.17 -27.78 -15.11
N ASN A 78 0.21 -27.07 -16.24
CA ASN A 78 -0.38 -27.56 -17.49
C ASN A 78 0.35 -28.81 -18.01
N GLU A 79 1.68 -28.88 -17.90
CA GLU A 79 2.44 -30.09 -18.24
C GLU A 79 2.07 -31.28 -17.34
N LEU A 80 1.99 -31.07 -16.02
CA LEU A 80 1.57 -32.10 -15.06
C LEU A 80 0.13 -32.57 -15.28
N LEU A 81 -0.75 -31.68 -15.74
CA LEU A 81 -2.16 -31.97 -15.97
C LEU A 81 -2.47 -32.47 -17.38
N HIS A 82 -1.51 -32.50 -18.30
CA HIS A 82 -1.78 -32.81 -19.71
C HIS A 82 -2.43 -34.19 -19.88
N SER A 83 -1.86 -35.25 -19.29
CA SER A 83 -2.44 -36.60 -19.36
C SER A 83 -3.78 -36.69 -18.63
N ALA A 84 -3.86 -36.12 -17.43
CA ALA A 84 -5.08 -36.14 -16.61
C ALA A 84 -6.24 -35.40 -17.28
N ASN A 85 -5.99 -34.28 -17.96
CA ASN A 85 -7.01 -33.53 -18.70
C ASN A 85 -7.50 -34.31 -19.92
N ASN A 86 -6.60 -34.99 -20.66
CA ASN A 86 -7.01 -35.84 -21.78
C ASN A 86 -7.86 -37.03 -21.28
N GLU A 87 -7.44 -37.68 -20.19
CA GLU A 87 -8.22 -38.76 -19.57
C GLU A 87 -9.58 -38.27 -19.07
N LEU A 88 -9.65 -37.08 -18.48
CA LEU A 88 -10.90 -36.45 -18.07
C LEU A 88 -11.84 -36.22 -19.26
N GLU A 89 -11.31 -35.70 -20.37
CA GLU A 89 -12.09 -35.45 -21.57
C GLU A 89 -12.63 -36.75 -22.16
N ASP A 90 -11.79 -37.77 -22.29
CA ASP A 90 -12.18 -39.09 -22.80
C ASP A 90 -13.25 -39.75 -21.91
N MET A 91 -13.07 -39.72 -20.58
CA MET A 91 -14.03 -40.28 -19.64
C MET A 91 -15.35 -39.49 -19.62
N ALA A 92 -15.30 -38.16 -19.73
CA ALA A 92 -16.50 -37.33 -19.80
C ALA A 92 -17.29 -37.58 -21.08
N GLN A 93 -16.62 -37.66 -22.24
CA GLN A 93 -17.24 -38.00 -23.51
C GLN A 93 -17.86 -39.39 -23.49
N SER A 94 -17.13 -40.38 -22.94
CA SER A 94 -17.66 -41.74 -22.78
C SER A 94 -18.88 -41.77 -21.86
N LEU A 95 -18.87 -41.03 -20.75
CA LEU A 95 -20.00 -40.97 -19.83
C LEU A 95 -21.23 -40.36 -20.50
N VAL A 96 -21.07 -39.25 -21.24
CA VAL A 96 -22.15 -38.63 -22.01
C VAL A 96 -22.72 -39.62 -23.02
N ALA A 97 -21.87 -40.34 -23.76
CA ALA A 97 -22.31 -41.34 -24.73
C ALA A 97 -23.11 -42.49 -24.08
N ILE A 98 -22.64 -43.02 -22.94
CA ILE A 98 -23.33 -44.08 -22.19
C ILE A 98 -24.67 -43.58 -21.64
N THR A 99 -24.73 -42.36 -21.11
CA THR A 99 -25.96 -41.78 -20.53
C THR A 99 -27.01 -41.41 -21.59
N ASN A 100 -26.58 -40.98 -22.78
CA ASN A 100 -27.47 -40.61 -23.87
C ASN A 100 -28.02 -41.80 -24.65
N GLU A 101 -27.38 -42.97 -24.58
CA GLU A 101 -27.94 -44.20 -25.14
C GLU A 101 -29.26 -44.51 -24.44
N LYS A 102 -30.37 -44.49 -25.18
CA LYS A 102 -31.71 -44.69 -24.60
C LYS A 102 -32.03 -46.17 -24.43
N LEU A 103 -31.43 -47.01 -25.26
CA LEU A 103 -31.72 -48.43 -25.29
C LEU A 103 -30.96 -49.17 -24.18
N ALA A 104 -31.53 -50.29 -23.75
CA ALA A 104 -31.02 -51.08 -22.63
C ALA A 104 -30.53 -52.48 -23.07
N ASN A 105 -30.87 -52.92 -24.29
CA ASN A 105 -30.50 -54.23 -24.81
C ASN A 105 -30.22 -54.15 -26.32
N ARG A 106 -29.49 -55.15 -26.84
CA ARG A 106 -29.11 -55.22 -28.26
C ARG A 106 -30.29 -55.53 -29.18
N GLU A 107 -31.35 -56.16 -28.67
CA GLU A 107 -32.59 -56.45 -29.42
C GLU A 107 -33.30 -55.15 -29.85
N ASN A 108 -33.57 -54.26 -28.90
CA ASN A 108 -34.21 -52.98 -29.18
C ASN A 108 -33.33 -52.11 -30.10
N LEU A 109 -32.00 -52.29 -30.06
CA LEU A 109 -31.07 -51.57 -30.94
C LEU A 109 -31.20 -52.04 -32.39
N ARG A 110 -31.28 -53.36 -32.61
CA ARG A 110 -31.55 -53.91 -33.95
C ARG A 110 -32.89 -53.44 -34.47
N GLU A 111 -33.92 -53.44 -33.63
CA GLU A 111 -35.23 -52.91 -34.00
C GLU A 111 -35.13 -51.44 -34.44
N GLU A 112 -34.53 -50.56 -33.62
CA GLU A 112 -34.40 -49.13 -33.94
C GLU A 112 -33.66 -48.89 -35.26
N LEU A 113 -32.57 -49.63 -35.50
CA LEU A 113 -31.75 -49.51 -36.71
C LEU A 113 -32.47 -50.00 -37.97
N LEU A 114 -33.37 -50.98 -37.85
CA LEU A 114 -34.11 -51.56 -38.99
C LEU A 114 -35.38 -50.78 -39.35
N MET A 115 -35.99 -50.06 -38.41
CA MET A 115 -37.23 -49.29 -38.62
C MET A 115 -37.22 -48.30 -39.80
N PRO A 116 -36.12 -47.60 -40.13
CA PRO A 116 -36.05 -46.74 -41.32
C PRO A 116 -36.22 -47.50 -42.65
N TYR A 117 -35.93 -48.80 -42.65
CA TYR A 117 -35.95 -49.65 -43.86
C TYR A 117 -37.22 -50.50 -43.94
N LEU A 118 -37.73 -50.98 -42.81
CA LEU A 118 -38.98 -51.73 -42.74
C LEU A 118 -39.69 -51.49 -41.40
N SER A 119 -40.82 -50.77 -41.45
CA SER A 119 -41.66 -50.54 -40.27
C SER A 119 -42.41 -51.81 -39.84
N LYS A 120 -42.61 -51.98 -38.52
CA LYS A 120 -43.42 -53.06 -37.94
C LYS A 120 -44.82 -53.19 -38.55
N ASN A 121 -45.42 -52.09 -39.02
CA ASN A 121 -46.75 -52.12 -39.68
C ASN A 121 -46.76 -52.93 -40.99
N TYR A 122 -45.60 -53.14 -41.61
CA TYR A 122 -45.45 -53.89 -42.86
C TYR A 122 -44.68 -55.21 -42.69
N SER A 123 -44.38 -55.62 -41.46
CA SER A 123 -43.61 -56.84 -41.12
C SER A 123 -44.23 -58.12 -41.70
N GLY A 124 -45.56 -58.18 -41.83
CA GLY A 124 -46.28 -59.31 -42.47
C GLY A 124 -46.42 -59.21 -43.99
N ALA A 125 -46.06 -58.08 -44.60
CA ALA A 125 -46.24 -57.81 -46.03
C ALA A 125 -44.93 -57.72 -46.82
N LEU A 126 -43.81 -57.45 -46.13
CA LEU A 126 -42.48 -57.26 -46.72
C LEU A 126 -41.43 -58.03 -45.93
N VAL A 127 -40.38 -58.48 -46.63
CA VAL A 127 -39.24 -59.22 -46.07
C VAL A 127 -37.93 -58.67 -46.63
N PHE A 128 -36.84 -58.84 -45.89
CA PHE A 128 -35.50 -58.61 -46.42
C PHE A 128 -35.11 -59.79 -47.32
N TYR A 129 -34.53 -59.50 -48.47
CA TYR A 129 -34.10 -60.48 -49.46
C TYR A 129 -32.65 -60.23 -49.86
N THR A 130 -31.83 -61.26 -49.70
CA THR A 130 -30.43 -61.27 -50.11
C THR A 130 -30.01 -62.69 -50.48
N GLU A 131 -29.20 -62.84 -51.53
CA GLU A 131 -28.61 -64.13 -51.98
C GLU A 131 -29.59 -65.32 -52.04
N GLY A 132 -30.86 -65.09 -52.40
CA GLY A 132 -31.86 -66.16 -52.51
C GLY A 132 -32.60 -66.51 -51.21
N ARG A 133 -32.26 -65.89 -50.08
CA ARG A 133 -32.90 -66.07 -48.78
C ARG A 133 -33.86 -64.92 -48.47
N GLN A 134 -35.04 -65.25 -47.93
CA GLN A 134 -35.97 -64.29 -47.34
C GLN A 134 -35.84 -64.34 -45.82
N ILE A 135 -35.76 -63.17 -45.18
CA ILE A 135 -35.59 -63.02 -43.75
C ILE A 135 -36.64 -62.03 -43.26
N SER A 136 -37.41 -62.39 -42.23
CA SER A 136 -38.42 -61.51 -41.68
C SER A 136 -37.78 -60.41 -40.82
N LEU A 137 -38.54 -59.34 -40.57
CA LEU A 137 -38.09 -58.29 -39.65
C LEU A 137 -37.89 -58.84 -38.23
N ASP A 138 -38.78 -59.74 -37.78
CA ASP A 138 -38.73 -60.28 -36.42
C ASP A 138 -37.50 -61.19 -36.22
N ASP A 139 -37.14 -61.99 -37.23
CA ASP A 139 -35.94 -62.83 -37.18
C ASP A 139 -34.67 -61.98 -36.99
N LEU A 140 -34.56 -60.86 -37.73
CA LEU A 140 -33.41 -59.94 -37.62
C LEU A 140 -33.36 -59.20 -36.28
N ILE A 141 -34.52 -58.94 -35.66
CA ILE A 141 -34.59 -58.29 -34.34
C ILE A 141 -34.17 -59.28 -33.24
N GLN A 142 -34.57 -60.55 -33.34
CA GLN A 142 -34.32 -61.56 -32.31
C GLN A 142 -32.93 -62.21 -32.45
N ASP A 143 -32.50 -62.58 -33.65
CA ASP A 143 -31.27 -63.33 -33.93
C ASP A 143 -30.12 -62.41 -34.39
N GLU A 144 -29.05 -62.33 -33.58
CA GLU A 144 -27.94 -61.38 -33.81
C GLU A 144 -27.06 -61.86 -34.97
N ASP A 145 -26.95 -63.17 -35.15
CA ASP A 145 -26.15 -63.77 -36.22
C ASP A 145 -26.84 -63.55 -37.56
N GLU A 146 -28.18 -63.63 -37.64
CA GLU A 146 -28.91 -63.31 -38.87
C GLU A 146 -28.80 -61.83 -39.24
N PHE A 147 -28.84 -60.93 -38.24
CA PHE A 147 -28.65 -59.50 -38.44
C PHE A 147 -27.25 -59.18 -38.97
N LEU A 148 -26.19 -59.72 -38.35
CA LEU A 148 -24.81 -59.49 -38.79
C LEU A 148 -24.55 -60.11 -40.17
N MET A 149 -25.09 -61.32 -40.43
CA MET A 149 -25.00 -61.97 -41.74
C MET A 149 -25.66 -61.12 -42.85
N LEU A 150 -26.81 -60.48 -42.55
CA LEU A 150 -27.46 -59.57 -43.49
C LEU A 150 -26.56 -58.35 -43.77
N LEU A 151 -25.91 -57.79 -42.75
CA LEU A 151 -25.05 -56.61 -42.89
C LEU A 151 -23.73 -56.88 -43.64
N ASP A 152 -23.32 -58.13 -43.80
CA ASP A 152 -22.14 -58.49 -44.60
C ASP A 152 -22.45 -58.61 -46.10
N LYS A 153 -23.69 -58.31 -46.54
CA LYS A 153 -24.13 -58.42 -47.94
C LYS A 153 -24.13 -57.07 -48.66
N GLU A 154 -23.68 -57.07 -49.91
CA GLU A 154 -23.55 -55.87 -50.74
C GLU A 154 -24.89 -55.31 -51.24
N ASN A 155 -25.87 -56.19 -51.46
CA ASN A 155 -27.18 -55.82 -52.01
C ASN A 155 -28.30 -56.48 -51.20
N ILE A 156 -29.02 -55.66 -50.43
CA ILE A 156 -30.18 -56.08 -49.65
C ILE A 156 -31.41 -55.41 -50.23
N GLN A 157 -32.45 -56.20 -50.51
CA GLN A 157 -33.72 -55.70 -51.03
C GLN A 157 -34.82 -55.89 -50.00
N VAL A 158 -35.71 -54.91 -49.86
CA VAL A 158 -36.98 -55.07 -49.15
C VAL A 158 -38.03 -55.38 -50.19
N VAL A 159 -38.57 -56.60 -50.15
CA VAL A 159 -39.46 -57.12 -51.19
C VAL A 159 -40.73 -57.72 -50.59
N THR A 160 -41.77 -57.85 -51.40
CA THR A 160 -42.93 -58.69 -51.07
C THR A 160 -42.56 -60.18 -51.12
N PRO A 161 -43.04 -61.02 -50.17
CA PRO A 161 -42.66 -62.43 -50.08
C PRO A 161 -42.95 -63.26 -51.34
N TYR A 162 -44.09 -63.02 -52.00
CA TYR A 162 -44.61 -63.91 -53.04
C TYR A 162 -44.17 -63.53 -54.47
N ASN A 163 -44.27 -62.26 -54.85
CA ASN A 163 -43.95 -61.77 -56.21
C ASN A 163 -42.61 -61.02 -56.29
N ARG A 164 -41.87 -60.90 -55.19
CA ARG A 164 -40.53 -60.26 -55.10
C ARG A 164 -40.48 -58.86 -55.71
N GLN A 165 -41.56 -58.10 -55.57
CA GLN A 165 -41.59 -56.71 -56.01
C GLN A 165 -40.69 -55.90 -55.08
N ASN A 166 -39.72 -55.17 -55.63
CA ASN A 166 -38.76 -54.40 -54.87
C ASN A 166 -39.37 -53.06 -54.42
N PHE A 167 -39.29 -52.77 -53.12
CA PHE A 167 -39.75 -51.52 -52.50
C PHE A 167 -38.58 -50.61 -52.12
N LEU A 168 -37.49 -51.19 -51.65
CA LEU A 168 -36.32 -50.47 -51.19
C LEU A 168 -35.07 -51.30 -51.42
N MET A 169 -34.00 -50.65 -51.86
CA MET A 169 -32.69 -51.27 -52.02
C MET A 169 -31.72 -50.59 -51.06
N ILE A 170 -31.14 -51.38 -50.17
CA ILE A 170 -30.08 -50.96 -49.24
C ILE A 170 -28.76 -51.28 -49.93
N ASN A 171 -28.02 -50.23 -50.25
CA ASN A 171 -26.70 -50.34 -50.85
C ASN A 171 -25.65 -50.61 -49.77
N GLN A 172 -24.48 -51.09 -50.21
CA GLN A 172 -23.33 -51.35 -49.35
C GLN A 172 -22.96 -50.19 -48.41
N ARG A 173 -23.02 -48.93 -48.86
CA ARG A 173 -22.66 -47.76 -48.03
C ARG A 173 -23.60 -47.59 -46.83
N ASP A 174 -24.89 -47.88 -47.01
CA ASP A 174 -25.87 -47.77 -45.93
C ASP A 174 -25.78 -48.98 -44.99
N THR A 175 -25.46 -50.16 -45.51
CA THR A 175 -25.14 -51.36 -44.72
C THR A 175 -23.90 -51.17 -43.84
N GLU A 176 -22.82 -50.58 -44.39
CA GLU A 176 -21.60 -50.26 -43.64
C GLU A 176 -21.88 -49.27 -42.50
N LYS A 177 -22.69 -48.24 -42.73
CA LYS A 177 -23.12 -47.30 -41.68
C LYS A 177 -23.92 -47.99 -40.59
N LEU A 178 -24.85 -48.88 -40.96
CA LEU A 178 -25.65 -49.66 -40.01
C LEU A 178 -24.75 -50.51 -39.11
N LYS A 179 -23.78 -51.21 -39.70
CA LYS A 179 -22.80 -52.03 -38.97
C LYS A 179 -21.98 -51.18 -37.99
N GLN A 180 -21.44 -50.05 -38.44
CA GLN A 180 -20.69 -49.13 -37.59
C GLN A 180 -21.54 -48.57 -36.43
N GLN A 181 -22.80 -48.23 -36.68
CA GLN A 181 -23.70 -47.76 -35.62
C GLN A 181 -24.05 -48.86 -34.62
N TYR A 182 -24.28 -50.08 -35.11
CA TYR A 182 -24.58 -51.22 -34.26
C TYR A 182 -23.40 -51.55 -33.33
N GLU A 183 -22.20 -51.72 -33.89
CA GLU A 183 -20.98 -52.00 -33.13
C GLU A 183 -20.71 -50.93 -32.05
N LYS A 184 -20.78 -49.65 -32.43
CA LYS A 184 -20.55 -48.54 -31.51
C LYS A 184 -21.58 -48.50 -30.37
N ARG A 185 -22.87 -48.70 -30.67
CA ARG A 185 -23.95 -48.61 -29.67
C ARG A 185 -24.06 -49.87 -28.82
N CYS A 186 -23.73 -51.05 -29.34
CA CYS A 186 -23.62 -52.27 -28.54
C CYS A 186 -22.60 -52.13 -27.42
N HIS A 187 -21.42 -51.58 -27.72
CA HIS A 187 -20.40 -51.30 -26.70
C HIS A 187 -20.91 -50.33 -25.62
N LEU A 188 -21.70 -49.31 -25.99
CA LEU A 188 -22.32 -48.40 -25.02
C LEU A 188 -23.34 -49.11 -24.12
N ILE A 189 -24.16 -50.00 -24.69
CA ILE A 189 -25.16 -50.78 -23.94
C ILE A 189 -24.48 -51.72 -22.94
N GLU A 190 -23.41 -52.40 -23.34
CA GLU A 190 -22.63 -53.29 -22.45
C GLU A 190 -21.97 -52.54 -21.29
N THR A 191 -21.48 -51.34 -21.58
CA THR A 191 -20.82 -50.49 -20.58
C THR A 191 -21.81 -49.70 -19.72
N LYS A 192 -23.11 -49.73 -20.04
CA LYS A 192 -24.22 -49.09 -19.31
C LYS A 192 -24.68 -49.93 -18.11
N SER A 193 -23.74 -50.31 -17.25
CA SER A 193 -24.04 -50.84 -15.92
C SER A 193 -23.94 -49.75 -14.85
N VAL A 194 -24.76 -49.84 -13.80
CA VAL A 194 -24.71 -48.89 -12.68
C VAL A 194 -23.31 -48.86 -12.06
N ASP A 195 -22.66 -50.01 -11.93
CA ASP A 195 -21.31 -50.15 -11.38
C ASP A 195 -20.23 -49.50 -12.24
N ASN A 196 -20.34 -49.62 -13.57
CA ASN A 196 -19.36 -48.97 -14.45
C ASN A 196 -19.56 -47.45 -14.50
N ILE A 197 -20.82 -46.99 -14.51
CA ILE A 197 -21.14 -45.55 -14.46
C ILE A 197 -20.63 -44.92 -13.16
N THR A 198 -20.83 -45.59 -12.02
CA THR A 198 -20.32 -45.09 -10.72
C THR A 198 -18.79 -45.10 -10.70
N ARG A 199 -18.13 -46.15 -11.23
CA ARG A 199 -16.67 -46.19 -11.38
C ARG A 199 -16.13 -45.03 -12.22
N VAL A 200 -16.70 -44.78 -13.40
CA VAL A 200 -16.28 -43.68 -14.29
C VAL A 200 -16.50 -42.34 -13.61
N LYS A 201 -17.65 -42.12 -12.93
CA LYS A 201 -17.89 -40.89 -12.16
C LYS A 201 -16.87 -40.69 -11.03
N ASN A 202 -16.56 -41.75 -10.27
CA ASN A 202 -15.57 -41.68 -9.20
C ASN A 202 -14.16 -41.35 -9.74
N ASN A 203 -13.79 -41.90 -10.90
CA ASN A 203 -12.52 -41.58 -11.55
C ASN A 203 -12.48 -40.13 -12.01
N ILE A 204 -13.55 -39.64 -12.65
CA ILE A 204 -13.69 -38.22 -13.02
C ILE A 204 -13.53 -37.34 -11.78
N SER A 205 -14.25 -37.63 -10.69
CA SER A 205 -14.12 -36.85 -9.45
C SER A 205 -12.70 -36.90 -8.85
N SER A 206 -12.01 -38.04 -8.96
CA SER A 206 -10.63 -38.18 -8.48
C SER A 206 -9.66 -37.34 -9.31
N LEU A 207 -9.80 -37.37 -10.64
CA LEU A 207 -9.01 -36.56 -11.56
C LEU A 207 -9.32 -35.06 -11.44
N GLU A 208 -10.59 -34.68 -11.22
CA GLU A 208 -10.98 -33.29 -10.93
C GLU A 208 -10.41 -32.80 -9.59
N SER A 209 -10.36 -33.68 -8.58
CA SER A 209 -9.70 -33.38 -7.31
C SER A 209 -8.21 -33.17 -7.51
N LEU A 210 -7.53 -34.06 -8.24
CA LEU A 210 -6.10 -33.92 -8.59
C LEU A 210 -5.85 -32.61 -9.35
N ARG A 211 -6.72 -32.25 -10.30
CA ARG A 211 -6.66 -30.99 -11.04
C ARG A 211 -6.75 -29.79 -10.12
N THR A 212 -7.71 -29.80 -9.20
CA THR A 212 -7.91 -28.72 -8.23
C THR A 212 -6.72 -28.59 -7.28
N GLU A 213 -6.14 -29.72 -6.87
CA GLU A 213 -4.98 -29.79 -6.00
C GLU A 213 -3.71 -29.26 -6.69
N ILE A 214 -3.50 -29.57 -7.98
CA ILE A 214 -2.37 -29.02 -8.74
C ILE A 214 -2.56 -27.52 -9.00
N LEU A 215 -3.76 -27.07 -9.36
CA LEU A 215 -3.99 -25.65 -9.66
C LEU A 215 -3.92 -24.75 -8.42
N SER A 216 -4.28 -25.28 -7.24
CA SER A 216 -4.19 -24.54 -5.97
C SER A 216 -2.89 -24.78 -5.19
N GLY A 217 -2.04 -25.70 -5.67
CA GLY A 217 -0.79 -26.09 -5.02
C GLY A 217 0.23 -24.96 -4.95
N THR A 218 0.96 -24.91 -3.83
CA THR A 218 2.11 -24.04 -3.63
C THR A 218 3.29 -24.48 -4.51
N VAL A 219 4.33 -23.65 -4.59
CA VAL A 219 5.58 -24.00 -5.29
C VAL A 219 6.15 -25.33 -4.78
N ALA A 220 6.07 -25.59 -3.47
CA ALA A 220 6.54 -26.82 -2.85
C ALA A 220 5.73 -28.03 -3.32
N ASP A 221 4.40 -27.92 -3.31
CA ASP A 221 3.50 -29.01 -3.74
C ASP A 221 3.74 -29.36 -5.22
N ILE A 222 3.95 -28.34 -6.06
CA ILE A 222 4.25 -28.56 -7.49
C ILE A 222 5.62 -29.20 -7.69
N ALA A 223 6.65 -28.73 -6.97
CA ALA A 223 7.98 -29.32 -7.04
C ALA A 223 7.98 -30.78 -6.56
N GLU A 224 7.22 -31.09 -5.50
CA GLU A 224 7.07 -32.46 -5.00
C GLU A 224 6.38 -33.36 -6.02
N LYS A 225 5.26 -32.91 -6.62
CA LYS A 225 4.56 -33.63 -7.69
C LYS A 225 5.40 -33.82 -8.96
N MET A 226 6.21 -32.82 -9.30
CA MET A 226 7.13 -32.90 -10.44
C MET A 226 8.26 -33.91 -10.21
N THR A 227 8.66 -34.13 -8.96
CA THR A 227 9.84 -34.93 -8.55
C THR A 227 11.17 -34.33 -9.04
N ASN A 228 12.30 -34.80 -8.47
CA ASN A 228 13.63 -34.35 -8.90
C ASN A 228 13.92 -34.76 -10.34
N GLU A 229 13.55 -36.00 -10.74
CA GLU A 229 13.74 -36.50 -12.10
C GLU A 229 12.98 -35.65 -13.13
N GLY A 230 11.73 -35.29 -12.82
CA GLY A 230 10.93 -34.41 -13.66
C GLY A 230 11.48 -32.98 -13.71
N PHE A 231 12.00 -32.47 -12.60
CA PHE A 231 12.66 -31.16 -12.56
C PHE A 231 13.91 -31.12 -13.44
N VAL A 232 14.78 -32.13 -13.37
CA VAL A 232 15.96 -32.25 -14.23
C VAL A 232 15.56 -32.38 -15.71
N ALA A 233 14.52 -33.15 -16.03
CA ALA A 233 14.00 -33.26 -17.40
C ALA A 233 13.44 -31.91 -17.91
N TRP A 234 12.72 -31.17 -17.06
CA TRP A 234 12.21 -29.84 -17.37
C TRP A 234 13.35 -28.86 -17.67
N ILE A 235 14.42 -28.86 -16.86
CA ILE A 235 15.58 -28.00 -17.11
C ILE A 235 16.22 -28.33 -18.47
N LYS A 236 16.45 -29.62 -18.78
CA LYS A 236 17.02 -30.04 -20.08
C LYS A 236 16.18 -29.57 -21.26
N LYS A 237 14.85 -29.70 -21.17
CA LYS A 237 13.91 -29.20 -22.19
C LYS A 237 14.04 -27.68 -22.39
N LYS A 238 14.21 -26.92 -21.30
CA LYS A 238 14.41 -25.46 -21.35
C LYS A 238 15.79 -25.06 -21.89
N GLU A 239 16.80 -25.88 -21.68
CA GLU A 239 18.13 -25.72 -22.27
C GLU A 239 18.11 -25.98 -23.78
N ASP A 240 17.49 -27.07 -24.22
CA ASP A 240 17.35 -27.44 -25.64
C ASP A 240 16.59 -26.38 -26.45
N THR A 241 15.64 -25.68 -25.81
CA THR A 241 14.87 -24.58 -26.41
C THR A 241 15.58 -23.22 -26.34
N GLY A 242 16.77 -23.14 -25.74
CA GLY A 242 17.56 -21.92 -25.57
C GLY A 242 16.98 -20.92 -24.56
N VAL A 243 15.98 -21.32 -23.78
CA VAL A 243 15.35 -20.49 -22.74
C VAL A 243 16.23 -20.42 -21.49
N LEU A 244 16.94 -21.52 -21.18
CA LEU A 244 17.90 -21.63 -20.10
C LEU A 244 19.31 -21.85 -20.65
N THR A 245 20.31 -21.27 -19.99
CA THR A 245 21.72 -21.65 -20.15
C THR A 245 22.21 -22.12 -18.79
N ILE A 246 22.49 -23.42 -18.66
CA ILE A 246 22.92 -24.00 -17.39
C ILE A 246 24.43 -23.85 -17.27
N GLN A 247 24.87 -23.21 -16.20
CA GLN A 247 26.28 -23.23 -15.78
C GLN A 247 26.46 -23.99 -14.44
N SER A 248 25.34 -24.35 -13.81
CA SER A 248 25.29 -25.05 -12.53
C SER A 248 25.63 -26.54 -12.62
N GLU A 249 26.37 -27.02 -11.61
CA GLU A 249 26.68 -28.44 -11.42
C GLU A 249 25.44 -29.25 -10.95
N HIS A 250 25.47 -30.57 -11.12
CA HIS A 250 24.35 -31.45 -10.73
C HIS A 250 23.94 -31.28 -9.26
N GLU A 251 24.92 -31.15 -8.35
CA GLU A 251 24.68 -30.94 -6.92
C GLU A 251 23.95 -29.61 -6.63
N GLN A 252 24.19 -28.58 -7.45
CA GLN A 252 23.50 -27.29 -7.33
C GLN A 252 22.04 -27.39 -7.79
N ILE A 253 21.77 -28.14 -8.86
CA ILE A 253 20.40 -28.40 -9.34
C ILE A 253 19.61 -29.16 -8.27
N ASP A 254 20.21 -30.18 -7.65
CA ASP A 254 19.59 -30.94 -6.56
C ASP A 254 19.31 -30.05 -5.35
N PHE A 255 20.22 -29.12 -5.04
CA PHE A 255 20.01 -28.17 -3.96
C PHE A 255 18.86 -27.20 -4.25
N ILE A 256 18.77 -26.66 -5.47
CA ILE A 256 17.66 -25.79 -5.89
C ILE A 256 16.33 -26.55 -5.79
N PHE A 257 16.28 -27.78 -6.30
CA PHE A 257 15.10 -28.64 -6.18
C PHE A 257 14.70 -28.86 -4.72
N PHE A 258 15.68 -29.16 -3.86
CA PHE A 258 15.45 -29.35 -2.42
C PHE A 258 14.83 -28.09 -1.77
N LEU A 259 15.35 -26.90 -2.10
CA LEU A 259 14.84 -25.65 -1.54
C LEU A 259 13.40 -25.36 -1.98
N LEU A 260 13.06 -25.66 -3.23
CA LEU A 260 11.71 -25.51 -3.78
C LEU A 260 10.73 -26.53 -3.16
N SER A 261 11.05 -27.82 -3.25
CA SER A 261 10.21 -28.92 -2.73
C SER A 261 10.01 -28.87 -1.22
N SER A 262 10.96 -28.30 -0.47
CA SER A 262 10.84 -28.14 0.99
C SER A 262 10.16 -26.82 1.41
N GLY A 263 9.74 -25.98 0.45
CA GLY A 263 9.09 -24.69 0.73
C GLY A 263 10.02 -23.62 1.32
N TYR A 264 11.34 -23.80 1.21
CA TYR A 264 12.32 -22.83 1.68
C TYR A 264 12.54 -21.68 0.68
N LEU A 265 12.32 -21.94 -0.61
CA LEU A 265 12.19 -20.92 -1.65
C LEU A 265 10.81 -21.04 -2.30
N SER A 266 10.15 -19.90 -2.48
CA SER A 266 8.83 -19.80 -3.11
C SER A 266 8.72 -18.49 -3.90
N THR A 267 7.52 -18.06 -4.25
CA THR A 267 7.26 -16.82 -5.00
C THR A 267 7.75 -15.55 -4.30
N ASP A 268 7.98 -15.61 -2.98
CA ASP A 268 8.52 -14.54 -2.14
C ASP A 268 10.07 -14.48 -2.12
N TYR A 269 10.77 -15.33 -2.89
CA TYR A 269 12.24 -15.40 -2.89
C TYR A 269 12.91 -14.03 -3.15
N MET A 270 12.30 -13.17 -3.97
CA MET A 270 12.81 -11.82 -4.24
C MET A 270 12.85 -10.92 -3.01
N SER A 271 11.91 -11.10 -2.07
CA SER A 271 11.86 -10.34 -0.80
C SER A 271 13.04 -10.68 0.11
N TYR A 272 13.45 -11.96 0.13
CA TYR A 272 14.65 -12.36 0.87
C TYR A 272 15.92 -11.97 0.13
N ARG A 273 15.90 -12.01 -1.22
CA ARG A 273 17.02 -11.58 -2.04
C ARG A 273 17.37 -10.10 -1.83
N SER A 274 16.36 -9.23 -1.68
CA SER A 274 16.58 -7.78 -1.51
C SER A 274 17.35 -7.42 -0.24
N ILE A 275 17.35 -8.29 0.79
CA ILE A 275 18.14 -8.14 2.02
C ILE A 275 19.65 -8.11 1.71
N PHE A 276 20.09 -8.77 0.64
CA PHE A 276 21.50 -8.90 0.26
C PHE A 276 21.96 -7.88 -0.78
N ILE A 277 21.05 -7.04 -1.32
CA ILE A 277 21.38 -6.04 -2.34
C ILE A 277 21.69 -4.71 -1.64
N PRO A 278 22.86 -4.10 -1.87
CA PRO A 278 23.12 -2.72 -1.46
C PRO A 278 22.09 -1.79 -2.12
N GLY A 279 21.13 -1.28 -1.36
CA GLY A 279 20.04 -0.45 -1.88
C GLY A 279 18.89 -1.22 -2.56
N GLY A 280 18.47 -2.39 -2.05
CA GLY A 280 17.16 -2.98 -2.37
C GLY A 280 16.00 -2.19 -1.71
N LEU A 281 14.73 -2.53 -2.01
CA LEU A 281 13.58 -2.12 -1.17
C LEU A 281 13.37 -3.21 -0.12
N SER A 282 13.21 -2.81 1.15
CA SER A 282 12.91 -3.75 2.22
C SER A 282 11.46 -4.27 2.13
N GLU A 283 11.10 -5.24 2.96
CA GLU A 283 9.72 -5.71 3.06
C GLU A 283 8.77 -4.56 3.48
N THR A 284 9.19 -3.71 4.42
CA THR A 284 8.41 -2.54 4.88
C THR A 284 8.26 -1.50 3.78
N ASP A 285 9.32 -1.24 3.00
CA ASP A 285 9.27 -0.33 1.84
C ASP A 285 8.27 -0.82 0.77
N ASN A 286 8.22 -2.14 0.52
CA ASN A 286 7.28 -2.74 -0.42
C ASN A 286 5.83 -2.69 0.09
N LEU A 287 5.61 -2.93 1.39
CA LEU A 287 4.29 -2.79 2.01
C LEU A 287 3.78 -1.35 1.96
N PHE A 288 4.65 -0.38 2.22
CA PHE A 288 4.35 1.04 2.05
C PHE A 288 3.89 1.34 0.62
N LEU A 289 4.67 0.95 -0.40
CA LEU A 289 4.32 1.17 -1.81
C LEU A 289 3.00 0.50 -2.20
N LYS A 290 2.76 -0.73 -1.73
CA LYS A 290 1.49 -1.44 -1.95
C LYS A 290 0.30 -0.66 -1.37
N ASP A 291 0.45 -0.12 -0.16
CA ASP A 291 -0.62 0.60 0.53
C ASP A 291 -0.89 1.98 -0.09
N VAL A 292 0.15 2.65 -0.59
CA VAL A 292 0.03 3.86 -1.42
C VAL A 292 -0.78 3.57 -2.69
N MET A 293 -0.44 2.50 -3.42
CA MET A 293 -1.11 2.13 -4.67
C MET A 293 -2.56 1.69 -4.45
N SER A 294 -2.82 1.03 -3.32
CA SER A 294 -4.16 0.59 -2.91
C SER A 294 -5.05 1.74 -2.39
N GLY A 295 -4.52 2.96 -2.32
CA GLY A 295 -5.28 4.14 -1.87
C GLY A 295 -5.57 4.17 -0.37
N LYS A 296 -4.77 3.46 0.45
CA LYS A 296 -4.93 3.56 1.92
C LYS A 296 -4.45 4.92 2.42
N GLY A 297 -5.10 5.45 3.45
CA GLY A 297 -4.86 6.81 3.93
C GLY A 297 -3.47 7.02 4.56
N PRO A 298 -3.00 8.28 4.65
CA PRO A 298 -1.76 8.69 5.30
C PRO A 298 -1.60 8.16 6.73
N GLU A 299 -2.69 8.03 7.48
CA GLU A 299 -2.69 7.53 8.85
C GLU A 299 -2.13 6.10 8.93
N LYS A 300 -2.29 5.32 7.86
CA LYS A 300 -1.73 3.99 7.74
C LYS A 300 -0.36 4.03 7.07
N THR A 301 -0.21 4.72 5.94
CA THR A 301 1.05 4.70 5.19
C THR A 301 2.20 5.36 5.96
N PHE A 302 1.91 6.30 6.86
CA PHE A 302 2.94 6.98 7.65
C PHE A 302 3.33 6.23 8.92
N SER A 303 2.70 5.07 9.19
CA SER A 303 3.12 4.17 10.28
C SER A 303 4.25 3.22 9.88
N PHE A 304 4.60 3.16 8.59
CA PHE A 304 5.69 2.32 8.12
C PHE A 304 7.05 2.97 8.40
N HIS A 305 8.00 2.18 8.90
CA HIS A 305 9.41 2.55 8.87
C HIS A 305 9.95 2.32 7.45
N LEU A 306 10.56 3.35 6.86
CA LEU A 306 11.13 3.30 5.51
C LEU A 306 12.64 3.15 5.58
N ASP A 307 13.16 2.05 5.05
CA ASP A 307 14.58 1.69 5.12
C ASP A 307 15.36 2.31 3.95
N ASN A 308 14.81 2.29 2.73
CA ASN A 308 15.50 2.74 1.51
C ASN A 308 14.76 3.88 0.80
N VAL A 309 14.69 5.03 1.48
CA VAL A 309 13.92 6.20 1.03
C VAL A 309 14.25 6.66 -0.40
N ASN A 310 15.53 6.66 -0.80
CA ASN A 310 15.93 7.05 -2.16
C ASN A 310 15.22 6.20 -3.23
N ASN A 311 15.24 4.88 -3.06
CA ASN A 311 14.62 3.95 -3.99
C ASN A 311 13.10 4.06 -3.99
N ILE A 312 12.51 4.32 -2.81
CA ILE A 312 11.07 4.55 -2.68
C ILE A 312 10.66 5.78 -3.49
N VAL A 313 11.38 6.90 -3.36
CA VAL A 313 11.09 8.13 -4.10
C VAL A 313 11.21 7.91 -5.60
N GLU A 314 12.29 7.27 -6.07
CA GLU A 314 12.46 6.89 -7.48
C GLU A 314 11.30 6.03 -7.99
N ARG A 315 10.81 5.10 -7.16
CA ARG A 315 9.69 4.23 -7.53
C ARG A 315 8.37 4.99 -7.57
N LEU A 316 8.07 5.84 -6.59
CA LEU A 316 6.88 6.70 -6.56
C LEU A 316 6.83 7.66 -7.75
N LYS A 317 7.98 8.21 -8.16
CA LYS A 317 8.13 9.04 -9.37
C LYS A 317 7.79 8.24 -10.63
N LYS A 318 8.40 7.06 -10.81
CA LYS A 318 8.14 6.18 -11.96
C LYS A 318 6.69 5.74 -12.07
N LEU A 319 6.01 5.56 -10.93
CA LEU A 319 4.60 5.21 -10.87
C LEU A 319 3.66 6.42 -11.03
N GLY A 320 4.18 7.65 -11.04
CA GLY A 320 3.37 8.86 -11.18
C GLY A 320 2.45 9.15 -9.99
N VAL A 321 2.78 8.64 -8.79
CA VAL A 321 1.92 8.75 -7.60
C VAL A 321 2.54 9.56 -6.47
N LEU A 322 3.74 10.13 -6.69
CA LEU A 322 4.46 10.88 -5.64
C LEU A 322 3.60 12.02 -5.04
N GLN A 323 2.78 12.70 -5.83
CA GLN A 323 1.94 13.82 -5.36
C GLN A 323 0.75 13.42 -4.46
N ARG A 324 0.45 12.12 -4.31
CA ARG A 324 -0.66 11.68 -3.46
C ARG A 324 -0.36 11.97 -1.99
N ASP A 325 -1.38 12.35 -1.23
CA ASP A 325 -1.25 12.65 0.20
C ASP A 325 -0.64 11.46 0.98
N ASN A 326 -1.08 10.24 0.68
CA ASN A 326 -0.59 9.01 1.30
C ASN A 326 0.85 8.60 0.89
N ALA A 327 1.44 9.25 -0.12
CA ALA A 327 2.82 9.05 -0.55
C ALA A 327 3.80 10.06 0.08
N GLN A 328 3.30 11.16 0.66
CA GLN A 328 4.09 12.24 1.28
C GLN A 328 4.57 11.86 2.70
N HIS A 329 5.16 10.67 2.84
CA HIS A 329 5.69 10.18 4.10
C HIS A 329 6.75 11.14 4.69
N PRO A 330 6.85 11.34 6.03
CA PRO A 330 7.86 12.21 6.65
C PRO A 330 9.30 11.98 6.13
N ALA A 331 9.72 10.72 6.00
CA ALA A 331 11.02 10.35 5.44
C ALA A 331 11.17 10.73 3.96
N VAL A 332 10.11 10.58 3.15
CA VAL A 332 10.09 11.01 1.73
C VAL A 332 10.23 12.51 1.63
N ILE A 333 9.49 13.27 2.45
CA ILE A 333 9.60 14.75 2.49
C ILE A 333 11.02 15.16 2.87
N ARG A 334 11.59 14.58 3.93
CA ARG A 334 12.96 14.87 4.34
C ARG A 334 13.97 14.62 3.22
N TRP A 335 13.82 13.50 2.50
CA TRP A 335 14.67 13.20 1.36
C TRP A 335 14.51 14.23 0.24
N LEU A 336 13.28 14.66 -0.06
CA LEU A 336 13.03 15.67 -1.09
C LEU A 336 13.58 17.06 -0.70
N ILE A 337 13.51 17.45 0.59
CA ILE A 337 14.13 18.68 1.09
C ILE A 337 15.63 18.71 0.77
N ASP A 338 16.31 17.57 0.89
CA ASP A 338 17.76 17.45 0.70
C ASP A 338 18.18 17.28 -0.77
N ASN A 339 17.35 16.66 -1.61
CA ASN A 339 17.77 16.20 -2.93
C ASN A 339 16.95 16.78 -4.10
N ASP A 340 15.69 17.16 -3.89
CA ASP A 340 14.77 17.58 -4.97
C ASP A 340 13.66 18.52 -4.45
N PRO A 341 14.02 19.74 -4.01
CA PRO A 341 13.09 20.69 -3.41
C PRO A 341 12.04 21.22 -4.39
N ASP A 342 12.34 21.26 -5.70
CA ASP A 342 11.39 21.67 -6.74
C ASP A 342 10.23 20.67 -6.87
N THR A 343 10.54 19.36 -6.81
CA THR A 343 9.49 18.34 -6.77
C THR A 343 8.64 18.46 -5.51
N LEU A 344 9.25 18.74 -4.35
CA LEU A 344 8.52 18.96 -3.11
C LEU A 344 7.60 20.19 -3.20
N LYS A 345 8.08 21.29 -3.77
CA LYS A 345 7.30 22.50 -4.03
C LYS A 345 6.04 22.18 -4.84
N ASN A 346 6.17 21.37 -5.90
CA ASN A 346 5.05 20.93 -6.72
C ASN A 346 4.06 20.05 -5.94
N ASN A 347 4.55 19.14 -5.10
CA ASN A 347 3.69 18.29 -4.25
C ASN A 347 2.90 19.14 -3.25
N ILE A 348 3.54 20.11 -2.60
CA ILE A 348 2.90 21.05 -1.67
C ILE A 348 1.83 21.87 -2.39
N MET A 349 2.14 22.40 -3.57
CA MET A 349 1.17 23.18 -4.33
C MET A 349 -0.07 22.35 -4.70
N ALA A 350 0.11 21.07 -5.06
CA ALA A 350 -0.99 20.14 -5.30
C ALA A 350 -1.82 19.91 -4.02
N LEU A 351 -1.16 19.62 -2.89
CA LEU A 351 -1.79 19.43 -1.59
C LEU A 351 -2.68 20.62 -1.19
N LEU A 352 -2.12 21.85 -1.23
CA LEU A 352 -2.84 23.09 -0.87
C LEU A 352 -3.91 23.49 -1.89
N SER A 353 -3.89 22.92 -3.09
CA SER A 353 -4.88 23.25 -4.13
C SER A 353 -6.07 22.30 -4.16
N GLN A 354 -5.87 21.05 -3.75
CA GLN A 354 -6.83 19.97 -3.91
C GLN A 354 -7.52 19.55 -2.60
N THR A 355 -7.11 20.13 -1.47
CA THR A 355 -7.51 19.67 -0.13
C THR A 355 -8.16 20.79 0.68
N GLY A 356 -9.20 20.46 1.46
CA GLY A 356 -9.85 21.41 2.39
C GLY A 356 -8.98 21.74 3.61
N SER A 357 -9.24 22.88 4.27
CA SER A 357 -8.34 23.46 5.29
C SER A 357 -8.11 22.55 6.50
N GLN A 358 -9.17 21.97 7.09
CA GLN A 358 -9.04 21.04 8.20
C GLN A 358 -8.17 19.83 7.84
N ARG A 359 -8.34 19.28 6.63
CA ARG A 359 -7.54 18.14 6.17
C ARG A 359 -6.09 18.55 5.89
N VAL A 360 -5.83 19.73 5.33
CA VAL A 360 -4.47 20.27 5.16
C VAL A 360 -3.74 20.34 6.50
N VAL A 361 -4.38 20.89 7.53
CA VAL A 361 -3.76 20.98 8.88
C VAL A 361 -3.47 19.60 9.43
N SER A 362 -4.41 18.65 9.36
CA SER A 362 -4.17 17.27 9.82
C SER A 362 -3.02 16.58 9.09
N LEU A 363 -2.93 16.78 7.78
CA LEU A 363 -1.86 16.20 6.97
C LEU A 363 -0.51 16.83 7.30
N LEU A 364 -0.44 18.15 7.46
CA LEU A 364 0.78 18.85 7.87
C LEU A 364 1.26 18.41 9.25
N MET A 365 0.35 18.19 10.20
CA MET A 365 0.68 17.62 11.52
C MET A 365 1.29 16.24 11.37
N LEU A 366 0.62 15.35 10.61
CA LEU A 366 1.07 13.97 10.44
C LEU A 366 2.42 13.87 9.71
N MET A 367 2.62 14.69 8.68
CA MET A 367 3.88 14.77 7.92
C MET A 367 5.07 15.25 8.76
N GLN A 368 4.82 16.10 9.75
CA GLN A 368 5.85 16.78 10.53
C GLN A 368 6.01 16.22 11.96
N ASN A 369 5.31 15.13 12.28
CA ASN A 369 5.25 14.55 13.62
C ASN A 369 6.65 14.21 14.16
N ASP A 370 7.54 13.72 13.29
CA ASP A 370 8.90 13.28 13.66
C ASP A 370 9.99 14.28 13.24
N PHE A 371 9.62 15.49 12.80
CA PHE A 371 10.59 16.48 12.36
C PHE A 371 11.29 17.13 13.55
N THR A 372 12.63 17.17 13.50
CA THR A 372 13.39 18.07 14.36
C THR A 372 13.11 19.52 13.96
N THR A 373 13.32 20.47 14.88
CA THR A 373 13.18 21.91 14.59
C THR A 373 13.88 22.33 13.31
N TYR A 374 15.11 21.86 13.10
CA TYR A 374 15.90 22.16 11.90
C TYR A 374 15.21 21.67 10.61
N VAL A 375 14.73 20.42 10.58
CA VAL A 375 14.04 19.87 9.41
C VAL A 375 12.71 20.59 9.17
N ARG A 376 11.99 20.95 10.24
CA ARG A 376 10.74 21.71 10.17
C ARG A 376 10.94 23.08 9.54
N LEU A 377 11.96 23.82 9.95
CA LEU A 377 12.24 25.15 9.38
C LEU A 377 12.60 25.04 7.89
N ARG A 378 13.45 24.09 7.50
CA ARG A 378 13.75 23.83 6.08
C ARG A 378 12.54 23.40 5.26
N TYR A 379 11.61 22.67 5.87
CA TYR A 379 10.33 22.35 5.22
C TYR A 379 9.48 23.61 5.00
N LEU A 380 9.40 24.48 6.01
CA LEU A 380 8.68 25.76 5.93
C LEU A 380 9.30 26.74 4.93
N GLU A 381 10.62 26.72 4.73
CA GLU A 381 11.31 27.47 3.67
C GLU A 381 10.79 27.12 2.25
N ILE A 382 10.31 25.89 2.03
CA ILE A 382 9.70 25.51 0.76
C ILE A 382 8.37 26.24 0.54
N PHE A 383 7.58 26.47 1.59
CA PHE A 383 6.35 27.28 1.49
C PHE A 383 6.69 28.76 1.26
N MET A 384 7.74 29.26 1.92
CA MET A 384 8.30 30.59 1.70
C MET A 384 8.99 30.74 0.33
N SER A 385 9.10 29.68 -0.48
CA SER A 385 9.78 29.78 -1.77
C SER A 385 8.97 30.54 -2.82
N ASP A 386 7.68 30.75 -2.59
CA ASP A 386 6.71 31.26 -3.54
C ASP A 386 5.55 31.96 -2.84
N GLU A 387 5.25 33.18 -3.25
CA GLU A 387 4.20 34.02 -2.64
C GLU A 387 2.83 33.34 -2.69
N HIS A 388 2.49 32.69 -3.80
CA HIS A 388 1.18 32.05 -3.96
C HIS A 388 1.05 30.80 -3.07
N ILE A 389 2.14 30.03 -2.90
CA ILE A 389 2.15 28.88 -1.99
C ILE A 389 1.99 29.32 -0.54
N LEU A 390 2.75 30.33 -0.10
CA LEU A 390 2.65 30.83 1.27
C LEU A 390 1.26 31.40 1.55
N ASN A 391 0.72 32.23 0.65
CA ASN A 391 -0.60 32.82 0.82
C ASN A 391 -1.69 31.74 0.95
N ARG A 392 -1.61 30.66 0.16
CA ARG A 392 -2.53 29.51 0.29
C ARG A 392 -2.37 28.78 1.62
N LEU A 393 -1.13 28.52 2.06
CA LEU A 393 -0.90 27.93 3.38
C LEU A 393 -1.54 28.79 4.48
N LEU A 394 -1.24 30.10 4.49
CA LEU A 394 -1.78 31.03 5.48
C LEU A 394 -3.31 31.09 5.41
N ALA A 395 -3.92 31.04 4.22
CA ALA A 395 -5.37 30.97 4.09
C ALA A 395 -5.96 29.72 4.77
N HIS A 396 -5.33 28.55 4.62
CA HIS A 396 -5.75 27.34 5.34
C HIS A 396 -5.52 27.44 6.85
N LEU A 397 -4.44 28.08 7.29
CA LEU A 397 -4.12 28.29 8.71
C LEU A 397 -5.04 29.35 9.36
N CYS A 398 -5.56 30.33 8.62
CA CYS A 398 -6.55 31.31 9.12
C CYS A 398 -7.98 30.78 9.11
N ALA A 399 -8.30 29.75 8.32
CA ALA A 399 -9.67 29.26 8.16
C ALA A 399 -10.31 28.85 9.51
N SER A 400 -11.47 29.41 9.84
CA SER A 400 -12.15 29.29 11.14
C SER A 400 -12.92 27.98 11.35
N GLU A 401 -12.51 26.89 10.71
CA GLU A 401 -13.15 25.57 10.81
C GLU A 401 -13.01 25.01 12.25
N GLU A 402 -13.92 24.12 12.68
CA GLU A 402 -13.87 23.47 14.00
C GLU A 402 -12.60 22.61 14.15
N ARG A 403 -11.52 23.24 14.66
CA ARG A 403 -10.24 22.59 14.94
C ARG A 403 -10.23 21.92 16.32
N THR A 404 -9.57 20.78 16.40
CA THR A 404 -9.25 20.17 17.69
C THR A 404 -8.23 21.04 18.47
N PRO A 405 -8.14 20.91 19.81
CA PRO A 405 -7.12 21.61 20.59
C PRO A 405 -5.69 21.39 20.08
N GLU A 406 -5.37 20.17 19.66
CA GLU A 406 -4.05 19.80 19.12
C GLU A 406 -3.76 20.52 17.80
N GLN A 407 -4.77 20.61 16.91
CA GLN A 407 -4.65 21.36 15.67
C GLN A 407 -4.47 22.86 15.92
N LYS A 408 -5.17 23.42 16.90
CA LYS A 408 -5.00 24.84 17.28
C LYS A 408 -3.60 25.12 17.81
N PHE A 409 -3.06 24.21 18.63
CA PHE A 409 -1.69 24.32 19.13
C PHE A 409 -0.69 24.27 17.97
N PHE A 410 -0.82 23.28 17.08
CA PHE A 410 0.06 23.11 15.93
C PHE A 410 0.07 24.33 14.99
N VAL A 411 -1.09 24.94 14.72
CA VAL A 411 -1.17 26.14 13.88
C VAL A 411 -0.36 27.29 14.48
N GLN A 412 -0.44 27.49 15.79
CA GLN A 412 0.33 28.54 16.50
C GLN A 412 1.83 28.24 16.47
N GLU A 413 2.22 26.96 16.61
CA GLU A 413 3.62 26.56 16.46
C GLU A 413 4.13 26.85 15.04
N ILE A 414 3.39 26.46 14.00
CA ILE A 414 3.78 26.72 12.60
C ILE A 414 3.90 28.22 12.34
N ALA A 415 2.98 29.04 12.87
CA ALA A 415 3.08 30.50 12.76
C ALA A 415 4.36 31.04 13.41
N ALA A 416 4.69 30.60 14.63
CA ALA A 416 5.94 30.99 15.30
C ALA A 416 7.19 30.57 14.51
N HIS A 417 7.21 29.35 13.97
CA HIS A 417 8.33 28.84 13.19
C HIS A 417 8.48 29.56 11.84
N LEU A 418 7.38 29.87 11.15
CA LEU A 418 7.39 30.68 9.93
C LEU A 418 8.01 32.06 10.19
N LEU A 419 7.65 32.69 11.32
CA LEU A 419 8.22 33.97 11.74
C LEU A 419 9.69 33.89 12.15
N CYS A 420 10.27 32.69 12.29
CA CYS A 420 11.72 32.53 12.51
C CYS A 420 12.52 32.50 11.19
N LEU A 421 11.85 32.49 10.02
CA LEU A 421 12.52 32.42 8.73
C LEU A 421 12.84 33.82 8.22
N THR A 422 14.11 34.19 8.30
CA THR A 422 14.65 35.48 7.80
C THR A 422 14.98 35.44 6.31
N GLU A 423 15.20 34.25 5.75
CA GLU A 423 15.42 34.09 4.32
C GLU A 423 14.14 34.45 3.54
N LYS A 424 14.29 35.24 2.46
CA LYS A 424 13.17 35.75 1.64
C LYS A 424 12.16 36.61 2.42
N SER A 425 12.63 37.37 3.41
CA SER A 425 11.81 38.27 4.23
C SER A 425 10.91 39.22 3.43
N ASN A 426 11.31 39.60 2.21
CA ASN A 426 10.51 40.44 1.31
C ASN A 426 9.10 39.88 1.02
N ILE A 427 8.89 38.55 1.13
CA ILE A 427 7.56 37.95 0.91
C ILE A 427 6.54 38.43 1.95
N TRP A 428 6.99 38.75 3.16
CA TRP A 428 6.15 39.28 4.23
C TRP A 428 5.67 40.72 3.97
N GLN A 429 6.27 41.43 3.00
CA GLN A 429 5.85 42.78 2.59
C GLN A 429 4.59 42.75 1.70
N SER A 430 4.19 41.58 1.19
CA SER A 430 2.93 41.43 0.47
C SER A 430 1.77 41.72 1.41
N VAL A 431 0.90 42.67 1.03
CA VAL A 431 -0.19 43.17 1.88
C VAL A 431 -1.11 42.03 2.35
N GLU A 432 -1.42 41.08 1.46
CA GLU A 432 -2.32 39.97 1.77
C GLU A 432 -1.67 38.97 2.73
N ILE A 433 -0.38 38.68 2.53
CA ILE A 433 0.39 37.77 3.40
C ILE A 433 0.58 38.40 4.78
N ASN A 434 0.99 39.68 4.83
CA ASN A 434 1.18 40.44 6.06
C ASN A 434 -0.11 40.46 6.90
N LYS A 435 -1.25 40.71 6.25
CA LYS A 435 -2.56 40.67 6.89
C LYS A 435 -2.87 39.29 7.49
N ARG A 436 -2.68 38.21 6.72
CA ARG A 436 -2.98 36.84 7.20
C ARG A 436 -2.07 36.40 8.34
N ILE A 437 -0.76 36.68 8.26
CA ILE A 437 0.14 36.35 9.37
C ILE A 437 -0.20 37.18 10.61
N GLY A 438 -0.63 38.44 10.44
CA GLY A 438 -1.17 39.27 11.53
C GLY A 438 -2.39 38.64 12.21
N GLU A 439 -3.37 38.13 11.45
CA GLU A 439 -4.53 37.41 11.99
C GLU A 439 -4.11 36.16 12.80
N LEU A 440 -3.06 35.46 12.36
CA LEU A 440 -2.49 34.32 13.10
C LEU A 440 -1.80 34.77 14.38
N ILE A 441 -0.98 35.83 14.34
CA ILE A 441 -0.34 36.41 15.53
C ILE A 441 -1.38 36.81 16.57
N ASP A 442 -2.48 37.42 16.12
CA ASP A 442 -3.58 37.88 16.95
C ASP A 442 -4.36 36.74 17.62
N SER A 443 -4.33 35.55 17.04
CA SER A 443 -4.99 34.36 17.56
C SER A 443 -4.03 33.39 18.26
N SER A 444 -2.76 33.79 18.48
CA SER A 444 -1.69 32.92 18.99
C SER A 444 -1.17 33.29 20.38
N PRO A 445 -1.86 32.91 21.48
CA PRO A 445 -1.37 33.15 22.85
C PRO A 445 -0.04 32.46 23.19
N ILE A 446 0.33 31.37 22.50
CA ILE A 446 1.60 30.68 22.73
C ILE A 446 2.71 31.08 21.74
N LEU A 447 2.53 32.14 20.94
CA LEU A 447 3.45 32.47 19.85
C LEU A 447 4.92 32.57 20.31
N ILE A 448 5.17 33.36 21.35
CA ILE A 448 6.53 33.58 21.88
C ILE A 448 7.10 32.31 22.51
N THR A 449 6.28 31.54 23.23
CA THR A 449 6.74 30.29 23.86
C THR A 449 7.05 29.22 22.81
N ALA A 450 6.31 29.18 21.71
CA ALA A 450 6.50 28.27 20.58
C ALA A 450 7.72 28.58 19.69
N VAL A 451 8.35 29.75 19.83
CA VAL A 451 9.60 30.06 19.11
C VAL A 451 10.68 29.01 19.47
N PRO A 452 11.40 28.42 18.51
CA PRO A 452 12.39 27.41 18.87
C PRO A 452 13.62 28.00 19.55
N LYS A 453 14.31 27.16 20.34
CA LYS A 453 15.55 27.54 21.02
C LYS A 453 16.62 27.99 20.00
N GLY A 454 17.22 29.15 20.20
CA GLY A 454 18.23 29.77 19.33
C GLY A 454 17.66 30.64 18.20
N TYR A 455 16.34 30.71 18.03
CA TYR A 455 15.70 31.46 16.93
C TYR A 455 15.03 32.77 17.37
N GLY A 456 15.21 33.18 18.64
CA GLY A 456 14.61 34.39 19.18
C GLY A 456 14.99 35.67 18.43
N ASP A 457 16.24 35.77 17.99
CA ASP A 457 16.74 36.93 17.24
C ASP A 457 16.13 36.98 15.83
N ALA A 458 16.12 35.83 15.14
CA ALA A 458 15.50 35.71 13.82
C ALA A 458 14.01 36.06 13.86
N PHE A 459 13.30 35.55 14.87
CA PHE A 459 11.89 35.88 15.12
C PHE A 459 11.68 37.39 15.31
N PHE A 460 12.51 38.02 16.13
CA PHE A 460 12.44 39.46 16.38
C PHE A 460 12.69 40.29 15.11
N GLU A 461 13.73 39.97 14.33
CA GLU A 461 14.02 40.72 13.10
C GLU A 461 12.87 40.63 12.08
N VAL A 462 12.23 39.46 11.94
CA VAL A 462 11.06 39.32 11.05
C VAL A 462 9.89 40.19 11.53
N LEU A 463 9.61 40.26 12.84
CA LEU A 463 8.58 41.13 13.37
C LEU A 463 8.88 42.61 13.09
N LYS A 464 10.12 43.02 13.35
CA LYS A 464 10.59 44.40 13.20
C LYS A 464 10.55 44.86 11.74
N ASP A 465 11.13 44.09 10.84
CA ASP A 465 11.24 44.45 9.41
C ASP A 465 9.88 44.51 8.71
N ASN A 466 8.86 43.83 9.27
CA ASN A 466 7.52 43.73 8.68
C ASN A 466 6.44 44.41 9.53
N THR A 467 6.84 45.19 10.54
CA THR A 467 5.94 45.96 11.42
C THR A 467 4.82 45.12 12.05
N LEU A 468 5.16 43.89 12.46
CA LEU A 468 4.22 42.95 13.08
C LEU A 468 4.31 43.05 14.60
N SER A 469 3.17 43.24 15.27
CA SER A 469 3.08 43.33 16.72
C SER A 469 2.43 42.09 17.34
N VAL A 470 3.04 41.56 18.40
CA VAL A 470 2.49 40.40 19.11
C VAL A 470 1.30 40.79 20.00
N SER A 471 0.26 39.96 19.99
CA SER A 471 -0.95 40.22 20.78
C SER A 471 -0.86 39.72 22.23
N TYR A 472 0.00 38.74 22.51
CA TYR A 472 0.11 38.11 23.83
C TYR A 472 1.57 37.98 24.27
N ILE A 473 1.86 38.47 25.49
CA ILE A 473 3.13 38.25 26.18
C ILE A 473 2.90 37.19 27.27
N PRO A 474 3.69 36.10 27.29
CA PRO A 474 3.58 35.08 28.34
C PRO A 474 4.13 35.58 29.67
N GLY A 475 3.55 35.15 30.79
CA GLY A 475 3.89 35.66 32.14
C GLY A 475 5.06 34.96 32.85
N ASP A 476 5.36 33.71 32.50
CA ASP A 476 6.48 32.95 33.07
C ASP A 476 7.16 32.13 31.97
N VAL A 477 8.41 32.50 31.66
CA VAL A 477 9.22 31.91 30.60
C VAL A 477 10.69 31.88 31.02
N GLY A 478 11.51 31.01 30.41
CA GLY A 478 12.95 30.95 30.70
C GLY A 478 13.75 32.12 30.13
N ASP A 479 14.98 32.31 30.62
CA ASP A 479 15.88 33.45 30.34
C ASP A 479 15.96 33.83 28.86
N GLU A 480 16.03 32.85 27.97
CA GLU A 480 16.13 33.06 26.52
C GLU A 480 14.90 33.78 25.95
N LYS A 481 13.70 33.42 26.44
CA LYS A 481 12.44 34.05 26.03
C LYS A 481 12.31 35.45 26.62
N CYS A 482 12.81 35.67 27.83
CA CYS A 482 12.91 37.00 28.43
C CYS A 482 13.76 37.94 27.58
N SER A 483 14.85 37.44 26.98
CA SER A 483 15.65 38.22 26.02
C SER A 483 14.83 38.63 24.79
N VAL A 484 14.02 37.73 24.23
CA VAL A 484 13.13 38.05 23.09
C VAL A 484 12.08 39.08 23.49
N ILE A 485 11.43 38.90 24.65
CA ILE A 485 10.44 39.84 25.19
C ILE A 485 11.07 41.22 25.39
N ARG A 486 12.32 41.28 25.88
CA ARG A 486 13.06 42.56 26.04
C ARG A 486 13.22 43.27 24.70
N LYS A 487 13.59 42.55 23.64
CA LYS A 487 13.73 43.12 22.29
C LYS A 487 12.40 43.60 21.74
N ILE A 488 11.34 42.81 21.88
CA ILE A 488 9.98 43.17 21.45
C ILE A 488 9.49 44.43 22.17
N ALA A 489 9.63 44.47 23.50
CA ALA A 489 9.23 45.62 24.31
C ALA A 489 10.06 46.87 23.96
N GLY A 490 11.38 46.73 23.79
CA GLY A 490 12.27 47.81 23.37
C GLY A 490 12.10 48.28 21.92
N ALA A 491 11.25 47.62 21.14
CA ALA A 491 10.87 48.08 19.80
C ALA A 491 9.38 48.44 19.70
N GLY A 492 8.62 48.37 20.80
CA GLY A 492 7.17 48.64 20.79
C GLY A 492 6.34 47.62 19.99
N LEU A 493 6.88 46.44 19.69
CA LEU A 493 6.25 45.44 18.78
C LEU A 493 5.25 44.53 19.50
N PHE A 494 4.43 45.07 20.41
CA PHE A 494 3.38 44.32 21.10
C PHE A 494 2.11 45.18 21.24
N LYS A 495 0.95 44.53 21.29
CA LYS A 495 -0.32 45.23 21.51
C LYS A 495 -0.52 45.57 22.97
N TYR A 496 -1.03 46.77 23.23
CA TYR A 496 -1.40 47.19 24.56
C TYR A 496 -2.44 46.25 25.19
N SER A 497 -2.13 45.78 26.38
CA SER A 497 -3.08 45.28 27.36
C SER A 497 -2.39 45.30 28.72
N VAL A 498 -3.16 45.51 29.78
CA VAL A 498 -2.67 45.40 31.17
C VAL A 498 -1.90 44.11 31.41
N SER A 499 -2.44 42.98 30.91
CA SER A 499 -1.80 41.68 31.07
C SER A 499 -0.44 41.63 30.38
N ASN A 500 -0.31 42.20 29.17
CA ASN A 500 0.97 42.27 28.48
C ASN A 500 1.98 43.15 29.24
N LEU A 501 1.58 44.34 29.70
CA LEU A 501 2.44 45.23 30.48
C LEU A 501 2.95 44.54 31.76
N LYS A 502 2.04 43.90 32.50
CA LYS A 502 2.37 43.11 33.68
C LYS A 502 3.35 41.98 33.34
N ASN A 503 3.08 41.22 32.28
CA ASN A 503 3.91 40.08 31.90
C ASN A 503 5.30 40.50 31.40
N VAL A 504 5.42 41.63 30.70
CA VAL A 504 6.72 42.24 30.36
C VAL A 504 7.51 42.53 31.63
N TYR A 505 6.92 43.21 32.61
CA TYR A 505 7.57 43.49 33.89
C TYR A 505 8.01 42.20 34.60
N LEU A 506 7.12 41.22 34.71
CA LEU A 506 7.42 39.95 35.39
C LEU A 506 8.56 39.17 34.71
N CYS A 507 8.61 39.16 33.37
CA CYS A 507 9.66 38.47 32.63
C CYS A 507 11.02 39.17 32.75
N LEU A 508 11.05 40.50 32.75
CA LEU A 508 12.29 41.26 32.72
C LEU A 508 12.92 41.51 34.09
N THR A 509 12.20 41.18 35.17
CA THR A 509 12.66 41.25 36.57
C THR A 509 12.97 39.89 37.19
N GLN A 510 13.16 38.85 36.36
CA GLN A 510 13.36 37.48 36.83
C GLN A 510 14.67 37.22 37.62
N ASP A 511 15.58 38.18 37.72
CA ASP A 511 16.84 38.01 38.45
C ASP A 511 16.63 37.78 39.97
N LYS A 512 17.33 36.80 40.52
CA LYS A 512 16.92 36.05 41.74
C LYS A 512 17.23 36.70 43.10
N ASN A 513 17.65 37.97 43.17
CA ASN A 513 18.23 38.54 44.40
C ASN A 513 17.62 39.85 44.91
N GLU A 514 16.59 40.41 44.26
CA GLU A 514 15.95 41.66 44.71
C GLU A 514 14.48 41.45 45.12
N GLU A 515 14.04 42.18 46.14
CA GLU A 515 12.63 42.26 46.52
C GLU A 515 11.82 42.83 45.36
N ARG A 516 10.98 42.01 44.74
CA ARG A 516 10.16 42.43 43.61
C ARG A 516 9.04 43.36 44.08
N MET A 517 8.95 44.54 43.48
CA MET A 517 7.77 45.39 43.64
C MET A 517 6.55 44.67 43.05
N SER A 518 5.43 44.71 43.78
CA SER A 518 4.19 44.13 43.28
C SER A 518 3.60 45.04 42.21
N PHE A 519 3.45 44.51 40.98
CA PHE A 519 2.83 45.24 39.88
C PHE A 519 1.41 45.73 40.20
N SER A 520 0.66 45.01 41.04
CA SER A 520 -0.68 45.45 41.44
C SER A 520 -0.66 46.64 42.41
N LEU A 521 0.44 46.84 43.15
CA LEU A 521 0.55 47.91 44.15
C LEU A 521 1.24 49.14 43.57
N TYR A 522 2.25 48.96 42.71
CA TYR A 522 3.08 50.05 42.16
C TYR A 522 3.28 49.92 40.63
N PRO A 523 2.20 49.97 39.84
CA PRO A 523 2.24 49.67 38.40
C PRO A 523 3.11 50.63 37.57
N PHE A 524 3.16 51.94 37.84
CA PHE A 524 4.05 52.88 37.13
C PHE A 524 5.51 52.63 37.47
N HIS A 525 5.88 52.58 38.75
CA HIS A 525 7.26 52.31 39.17
C HIS A 525 7.78 50.98 38.63
N CYS A 526 6.92 49.95 38.58
CA CYS A 526 7.27 48.67 37.98
C CYS A 526 7.67 48.84 36.51
N LEU A 527 6.87 49.54 35.69
CA LEU A 527 7.18 49.73 34.27
C LEU A 527 8.37 50.67 34.04
N GLU A 528 8.49 51.75 34.81
CA GLU A 528 9.60 52.70 34.72
C GLU A 528 10.94 52.07 35.13
N SER A 529 10.93 51.15 36.11
CA SER A 529 12.14 50.45 36.56
C SER A 529 12.86 49.67 35.44
N LEU A 530 12.13 49.33 34.38
CA LEU A 530 12.68 48.61 33.23
C LEU A 530 13.52 49.50 32.30
N ALA A 531 13.35 50.82 32.39
CA ALA A 531 14.03 51.82 31.55
C ALA A 531 13.90 51.57 30.04
N ILE A 532 12.69 51.24 29.57
CA ILE A 532 12.37 51.00 28.16
C ILE A 532 11.48 52.13 27.63
N SER A 533 12.00 52.97 26.73
CA SER A 533 11.30 54.14 26.18
C SER A 533 10.01 53.80 25.44
N GLU A 534 10.05 52.78 24.61
CA GLU A 534 8.95 52.34 23.76
C GLU A 534 7.80 51.75 24.61
N LEU A 535 8.13 51.14 25.75
CA LEU A 535 7.14 50.67 26.71
C LEU A 535 6.40 51.84 27.37
N THR A 536 7.13 52.91 27.71
CA THR A 536 6.56 54.15 28.22
C THR A 536 5.65 54.80 27.19
N GLU A 537 6.06 54.85 25.91
CA GLU A 537 5.23 55.38 24.83
C GLU A 537 3.92 54.58 24.64
N VAL A 538 3.99 53.24 24.66
CA VAL A 538 2.81 52.37 24.59
C VAL A 538 1.87 52.59 25.78
N LEU A 539 2.42 52.76 26.98
CA LEU A 539 1.66 53.06 28.20
C LEU A 539 0.92 54.40 28.06
N TRP A 540 1.63 55.48 27.75
CA TRP A 540 1.05 56.82 27.70
C TRP A 540 0.03 56.99 26.56
N THR A 541 0.25 56.32 25.44
CA THR A 541 -0.75 56.26 24.34
C THR A 541 -2.07 55.63 24.78
N ASN A 542 -2.06 54.79 25.83
CA ASN A 542 -3.21 54.07 26.35
C ASN A 542 -3.47 54.38 27.84
N ILE A 543 -3.05 55.56 28.30
CA ILE A 543 -2.98 55.93 29.72
C ILE A 543 -4.34 55.85 30.42
N GLU A 544 -5.43 56.22 29.73
CA GLU A 544 -6.77 56.23 30.31
C GLU A 544 -7.25 54.82 30.67
N ASP A 545 -7.09 53.85 29.77
CA ASP A 545 -7.46 52.46 30.04
C ASP A 545 -6.59 51.90 31.16
N PHE A 546 -5.29 52.20 31.16
CA PHE A 546 -4.37 51.76 32.20
C PHE A 546 -4.77 52.28 33.59
N ILE A 547 -5.15 53.56 33.67
CA ILE A 547 -5.61 54.17 34.92
C ILE A 547 -6.84 53.43 35.43
N LEU A 548 -7.85 53.27 34.57
CA LEU A 548 -9.14 52.69 34.92
C LEU A 548 -9.06 51.21 35.27
N SER A 549 -8.10 50.48 34.68
CA SER A 549 -8.00 49.02 34.79
C SER A 549 -7.04 48.54 35.89
N VAL A 550 -6.03 49.31 36.26
CA VAL A 550 -5.01 48.89 37.24
C VAL A 550 -4.67 49.98 38.25
N PHE A 551 -4.38 51.20 37.80
CA PHE A 551 -3.83 52.22 38.70
C PHE A 551 -4.76 52.61 39.84
N ILE A 552 -6.07 52.73 39.56
CA ILE A 552 -7.06 53.11 40.58
C ILE A 552 -7.14 52.08 41.73
N GLU A 553 -6.82 50.81 41.45
CA GLU A 553 -6.82 49.74 42.46
C GLU A 553 -5.45 49.60 43.16
N SER A 554 -4.46 50.43 42.79
CA SER A 554 -3.10 50.39 43.31
C SER A 554 -2.89 51.27 44.54
N GLU A 555 -1.73 51.16 45.19
CA GLU A 555 -1.32 51.97 46.35
C GLU A 555 -0.35 53.12 45.94
N GLU A 556 -0.25 53.40 44.64
CA GLU A 556 0.74 54.30 44.04
C GLU A 556 0.25 55.76 43.99
N ILE A 557 0.35 56.44 45.14
CA ILE A 557 -0.22 57.77 45.34
C ILE A 557 0.66 58.90 44.76
N ASP A 558 1.98 58.71 44.70
CA ASP A 558 2.94 59.75 44.31
C ASP A 558 2.82 60.21 42.85
N ARG A 559 2.18 59.39 42.00
CA ARG A 559 1.93 59.70 40.58
C ARG A 559 0.63 60.45 40.33
N ILE A 560 -0.24 60.56 41.33
CA ILE A 560 -1.52 61.26 41.19
C ILE A 560 -1.34 62.72 40.75
N PRO A 561 -0.40 63.52 41.31
CA PRO A 561 -0.19 64.90 40.84
C PRO A 561 0.22 64.98 39.36
N GLU A 562 1.01 64.04 38.87
CA GLU A 562 1.41 63.98 37.46
C GLU A 562 0.20 63.69 36.57
N LEU A 563 -0.61 62.70 36.94
CA LEU A 563 -1.80 62.30 36.17
C LEU A 563 -2.90 63.37 36.16
N LEU A 564 -3.13 64.05 37.28
CA LEU A 564 -4.12 65.14 37.39
C LEU A 564 -3.75 66.37 36.55
N ASN A 565 -2.46 66.58 36.28
CA ASN A 565 -1.95 67.71 35.50
C ASN A 565 -1.63 67.35 34.05
N SER A 566 -1.75 66.08 33.65
CA SER A 566 -1.45 65.63 32.29
C SER A 566 -2.55 66.02 31.31
N SER A 567 -2.18 66.53 30.14
CA SER A 567 -3.11 66.81 29.03
C SER A 567 -3.62 65.56 28.33
N GLU A 568 -3.04 64.39 28.61
CA GLU A 568 -3.36 63.10 28.00
C GLU A 568 -4.47 62.35 28.76
N VAL A 569 -4.84 62.83 29.94
CA VAL A 569 -5.88 62.24 30.80
C VAL A 569 -7.14 63.10 30.76
N SER A 570 -8.27 62.53 30.35
CA SER A 570 -9.54 63.27 30.34
C SER A 570 -10.07 63.57 31.75
N MET A 571 -10.87 64.64 31.85
CA MET A 571 -11.51 65.03 33.10
C MET A 571 -12.36 63.91 33.72
N THR A 572 -12.96 63.05 32.90
CA THR A 572 -13.75 61.91 33.40
C THR A 572 -12.88 60.89 34.14
N VAL A 573 -11.68 60.61 33.64
CA VAL A 573 -10.73 59.72 34.32
C VAL A 573 -10.15 60.38 35.57
N VAL A 574 -9.86 61.68 35.51
CA VAL A 574 -9.46 62.48 36.68
C VAL A 574 -10.50 62.39 37.81
N GLU A 575 -11.79 62.53 37.49
CA GLU A 575 -12.87 62.37 38.47
C GLU A 575 -12.88 60.96 39.09
N GLN A 576 -12.57 59.91 38.32
CA GLN A 576 -12.46 58.55 38.85
C GLN A 576 -11.29 58.39 39.81
N ILE A 577 -10.13 58.99 39.53
CA ILE A 577 -8.97 58.98 40.43
C ILE A 577 -9.36 59.65 41.76
N ILE A 578 -9.92 60.87 41.71
CA ILE A 578 -10.34 61.64 42.89
C ILE A 578 -11.39 60.88 43.72
N ALA A 579 -12.31 60.17 43.05
CA ALA A 579 -13.42 59.49 43.72
C ALA A 579 -13.02 58.16 44.39
N LYS A 580 -11.98 57.48 43.89
CA LYS A 580 -11.68 56.09 44.26
C LYS A 580 -10.35 55.88 44.98
N MET A 581 -9.41 56.81 44.85
CA MET A 581 -8.11 56.71 45.51
C MET A 581 -8.04 57.65 46.71
N ASP A 582 -7.48 57.17 47.82
CA ASP A 582 -7.23 57.97 49.01
C ASP A 582 -5.84 58.61 48.93
N PHE A 583 -5.77 59.93 48.71
CA PHE A 583 -4.49 60.67 48.61
C PHE A 583 -4.56 62.06 49.24
N CYS A 584 -3.39 62.62 49.54
CA CYS A 584 -3.21 63.99 49.99
C CYS A 584 -2.39 64.75 48.93
N ILE A 585 -2.90 65.90 48.49
CA ILE A 585 -2.21 66.80 47.53
C ILE A 585 -1.18 67.66 48.26
#